data_AF-A0A167GW48-F1
#
_entry.id   AF-A0A167GW48-F1
#
_cell.length_a   1.000
_cell.length_b   1.000
_cell.length_c   1.000
_cell.angle_alpha   90.00
_cell.angle_beta   90.00
_cell.angle_gamma   90.00
#
_symmetry.space_group_name_H-M   'P 1'
#
loop_
_entity.id
_entity.type
_entity.pdbx_description
1 polymer ?
#
loop_
_entity_poly.entity_id
_entity_poly.type
_entity_poly.pdbx_seq_one_letter_code
_entity_poly.pdbx_strand_id
1 'polypeptide(L)'
;MNPKMWAMGGVLCLLGGAAVAQHNDTERKEDAARHRAMAAAHEAAARCVESGKAEKLCMAELQAACKGLAIGRYCGMKHAH
;
A
#
# COMPACT_ATOMS: atom_id res chain seq x y z
N MET A 1 15.32 -6.07 -62.24
CA MET A 1 15.32 -6.56 -60.84
C MET A 1 16.69 -6.29 -60.23
N ASN A 2 16.78 -5.50 -59.15
CA ASN A 2 18.00 -5.43 -58.35
C ASN A 2 17.61 -5.71 -56.88
N PRO A 3 17.75 -6.95 -56.38
CA PRO A 3 17.16 -7.39 -55.10
C PRO A 3 17.93 -6.92 -53.85
N LYS A 4 18.97 -6.09 -54.00
CA LYS A 4 19.90 -5.74 -52.92
C LYS A 4 19.47 -4.59 -52.02
N MET A 5 18.40 -3.86 -52.35
CA MET A 5 18.01 -2.65 -51.63
C MET A 5 16.98 -2.89 -50.50
N TRP A 6 16.61 -4.14 -50.24
CA TRP A 6 15.66 -4.54 -49.19
C TRP A 6 16.32 -5.31 -48.02
N ALA A 7 17.65 -5.40 -48.00
CA ALA A 7 18.37 -6.15 -46.97
C ALA A 7 18.92 -5.28 -45.81
N MET A 8 18.62 -3.97 -45.79
CA MET A 8 19.29 -3.03 -44.88
C MET A 8 18.35 -2.01 -44.23
N GLY A 9 17.13 -2.43 -43.90
CA GLY A 9 16.13 -1.56 -43.26
C GLY A 9 15.35 -2.25 -42.14
N GLY A 10 15.96 -3.22 -41.45
CA GLY A 10 15.19 -4.14 -40.61
C GLY A 10 15.86 -4.61 -39.32
N VAL A 11 16.62 -3.76 -38.61
CA VAL A 11 17.03 -4.08 -37.22
C VAL A 11 17.20 -2.79 -36.40
N LEU A 12 16.13 -2.18 -35.91
CA LEU A 12 16.23 -1.20 -34.81
C LEU A 12 15.04 -1.27 -33.83
N CYS A 13 14.46 -2.47 -33.62
CA CYS A 13 13.22 -2.61 -32.87
C CYS A 13 13.32 -3.39 -31.54
N LEU A 14 14.44 -3.37 -30.81
CA LEU A 14 14.56 -4.17 -29.58
C LEU A 14 15.48 -3.58 -28.49
N LEU A 15 15.31 -2.31 -28.11
CA LEU A 15 15.99 -1.75 -26.92
C LEU A 15 15.05 -0.89 -26.06
N GLY A 16 13.82 -1.34 -25.83
CA GLY A 16 12.81 -0.60 -25.05
C GLY A 16 12.12 -1.39 -23.95
N GLY A 17 12.67 -2.51 -23.49
CA GLY A 17 11.96 -3.41 -22.58
C GLY A 17 12.79 -3.84 -21.38
N ALA A 18 12.76 -3.06 -20.28
CA ALA A 18 12.94 -3.55 -18.90
C ALA A 18 12.78 -2.43 -17.83
N ALA A 19 11.97 -1.40 -18.05
CA ALA A 19 11.61 -0.47 -16.97
C ALA A 19 10.33 -0.95 -16.24
N VAL A 20 10.31 -2.20 -15.76
CA VAL A 20 9.19 -2.72 -14.94
C VAL A 20 9.52 -2.50 -13.45
N ALA A 21 8.93 -1.43 -12.91
CA ALA A 21 8.37 -1.36 -11.56
C ALA A 21 9.24 -1.73 -10.31
N GLN A 22 10.56 -1.62 -10.35
CA GLN A 22 11.40 -1.88 -9.16
C GLN A 22 11.19 -0.89 -7.99
N HIS A 23 10.43 0.20 -8.17
CA HIS A 23 10.16 1.18 -7.13
C HIS A 23 9.04 0.81 -6.13
N ASN A 24 8.24 -0.25 -6.36
CA ASN A 24 6.99 -0.41 -5.57
C ASN A 24 7.01 -1.48 -4.48
N ASP A 25 7.94 -2.45 -4.47
CA ASP A 25 7.77 -3.62 -3.60
C ASP A 25 8.03 -3.32 -2.12
N THR A 26 9.00 -2.44 -1.82
CA THR A 26 9.27 -1.99 -0.45
C THR A 26 8.13 -1.13 0.05
N GLU A 27 7.71 -0.12 -0.71
CA GLU A 27 6.59 0.76 -0.36
C GLU A 27 5.28 -0.03 -0.17
N ARG A 28 5.01 -1.02 -1.02
CA ARG A 28 3.85 -1.92 -0.86
C ARG A 28 3.91 -2.77 0.39
N LYS A 29 5.10 -3.27 0.74
CA LYS A 29 5.28 -4.04 1.99
C LYS A 29 5.08 -3.16 3.21
N GLU A 30 5.62 -1.96 3.21
CA GLU A 30 5.45 -0.97 4.28
C GLU A 30 3.99 -0.52 4.42
N ASP A 31 3.33 -0.24 3.31
CA ASP A 31 1.91 0.09 3.26
C ASP A 31 1.05 -1.07 3.78
N ALA A 32 1.31 -2.30 3.32
CA ALA A 32 0.62 -3.48 3.82
C ALA A 32 0.88 -3.72 5.33
N ALA A 33 2.08 -3.43 5.84
CA ALA A 33 2.38 -3.53 7.27
C ALA A 33 1.61 -2.49 8.08
N ARG A 34 1.56 -1.24 7.60
CA ARG A 34 0.75 -0.17 8.19
C ARG A 34 -0.73 -0.54 8.24
N HIS A 35 -1.28 -1.05 7.12
CA HIS A 35 -2.68 -1.48 7.04
C HIS A 35 -3.01 -2.61 8.03
N ARG A 36 -2.12 -3.59 8.17
CA ARG A 36 -2.30 -4.67 9.14
C ARG A 36 -2.26 -4.16 10.58
N ALA A 37 -1.38 -3.22 10.90
CA ALA A 37 -1.31 -2.61 12.23
C ALA A 37 -2.60 -1.84 12.56
N MET A 38 -3.15 -1.10 11.60
CA MET A 38 -4.44 -0.43 11.76
C MET A 38 -5.59 -1.42 11.95
N ALA A 39 -5.65 -2.48 11.14
CA ALA A 39 -6.67 -3.52 11.27
C ALA A 39 -6.64 -4.16 12.67
N ALA A 40 -5.45 -4.46 13.19
CA ALA A 40 -5.29 -5.00 14.54
C ALA A 40 -5.80 -4.03 15.62
N ALA A 41 -5.56 -2.71 15.47
CA ALA A 41 -6.08 -1.71 16.39
C ALA A 41 -7.62 -1.64 16.38
N HIS A 42 -8.24 -1.71 15.20
CA HIS A 42 -9.70 -1.75 15.06
C HIS A 42 -10.30 -3.04 15.60
N GLU A 43 -9.66 -4.19 15.37
CA GLU A 43 -10.09 -5.47 15.95
C GLU A 43 -10.01 -5.45 17.48
N ALA A 44 -8.94 -4.90 18.06
CA ALA A 44 -8.82 -4.73 19.50
C ALA A 44 -9.93 -3.83 20.07
N ALA A 45 -10.29 -2.75 19.38
CA ALA A 45 -11.39 -1.89 19.77
C ALA A 45 -12.75 -2.61 19.70
N ALA A 46 -12.99 -3.44 18.68
CA ALA A 46 -14.18 -4.26 18.57
C ALA A 46 -14.28 -5.24 19.75
N ARG A 47 -13.20 -5.96 20.06
CA ARG A 47 -13.12 -6.87 21.21
C ARG A 47 -13.33 -6.16 22.55
N CYS A 48 -12.82 -4.93 22.69
CA CYS A 48 -13.08 -4.10 23.86
C CYS A 48 -14.59 -3.85 24.05
N VAL A 49 -15.31 -3.50 22.98
CA VAL A 49 -16.76 -3.30 23.01
C VAL A 49 -17.50 -4.60 23.32
N GLU A 50 -17.12 -5.72 22.68
CA GLU A 50 -17.69 -7.05 22.94
C GLU A 50 -17.53 -7.50 24.40
N SER A 51 -16.45 -7.06 25.06
CA SER A 51 -16.22 -7.34 26.49
C SER A 51 -17.10 -6.52 27.45
N GLY A 52 -17.97 -5.64 26.94
CA GLY A 52 -18.88 -4.82 27.73
C GLY A 52 -18.22 -3.61 28.39
N LYS A 53 -16.99 -3.26 27.99
CA LYS A 53 -16.33 -2.02 28.45
C LYS A 53 -17.06 -0.79 27.88
N ALA A 54 -16.95 0.32 28.60
CA ALA A 54 -17.50 1.59 28.12
C ALA A 54 -16.85 1.99 26.78
N GLU A 55 -17.66 2.36 25.80
CA GLU A 55 -17.20 2.76 24.46
C GLU A 55 -16.11 3.84 24.51
N LYS A 56 -16.25 4.81 25.42
CA LYS A 56 -15.25 5.87 25.63
C LYS A 56 -13.86 5.33 25.96
N LEU A 57 -13.77 4.23 26.74
CA LEU A 57 -12.50 3.57 27.05
C LEU A 57 -11.94 2.89 25.80
N CYS A 58 -12.76 2.13 25.08
CA CYS A 58 -12.36 1.45 23.85
C CYS A 58 -11.88 2.43 22.76
N MET A 59 -12.53 3.59 22.65
CA MET A 59 -12.11 4.64 21.73
C MET A 59 -10.79 5.29 22.14
N ALA A 60 -10.52 5.44 23.45
CA ALA A 60 -9.24 5.94 23.93
C ALA A 60 -8.10 4.94 23.67
N GLU A 61 -8.35 3.64 23.88
CA GLU A 61 -7.41 2.55 23.56
C GLU A 61 -7.12 2.51 22.04
N LEU A 62 -8.15 2.62 21.19
CA LEU A 62 -8.00 2.72 19.74
C LEU A 62 -7.15 3.93 19.33
N GLN A 63 -7.41 5.10 19.90
CA GLN A 63 -6.64 6.32 19.61
C GLN A 63 -5.18 6.18 20.01
N ALA A 64 -4.89 5.52 21.13
CA ALA A 64 -3.53 5.24 21.55
C ALA A 64 -2.82 4.27 20.61
N ALA A 65 -3.49 3.16 20.23
CA ALA A 65 -2.94 2.14 19.33
C ALA A 65 -2.71 2.65 17.90
N CYS A 66 -3.58 3.54 17.40
CA CYS A 66 -3.47 4.10 16.05
C CYS A 66 -2.56 5.33 15.94
N LYS A 67 -2.05 5.85 17.06
CA LYS A 67 -1.24 7.08 17.05
C LYS A 67 0.04 6.88 16.24
N GLY A 68 0.24 7.73 15.24
CA GLY A 68 1.39 7.66 14.33
C GLY A 68 1.25 6.67 13.17
N LEU A 69 0.21 5.81 13.18
CA LEU A 69 -0.13 4.93 12.06
C LEU A 69 -1.12 5.59 11.09
N ALA A 70 -2.06 6.36 11.64
CA ALA A 70 -3.23 6.88 10.94
C ALA A 70 -3.30 8.41 10.94
N ILE A 71 -4.18 8.99 10.12
CA ILE A 71 -4.52 10.42 10.13
C ILE A 71 -5.72 10.69 11.02
N GLY A 72 -5.64 11.79 11.75
CA GLY A 72 -6.78 12.35 12.46
C GLY A 72 -7.16 11.54 13.69
N ARG A 73 -8.30 11.91 14.29
CA ARG A 73 -8.75 11.40 15.59
C ARG A 73 -9.30 9.97 15.53
N TYR A 74 -9.78 9.53 14.37
CA TYR A 74 -10.54 8.28 14.22
C TYR A 74 -9.81 7.22 13.41
N CYS A 75 -8.48 7.22 13.46
CA CYS A 75 -7.65 6.22 12.79
C CYS A 75 -7.92 6.13 11.27
N GLY A 76 -8.04 7.27 10.57
CA GLY A 76 -8.27 7.29 9.12
C GLY A 76 -7.02 7.01 8.29
N MET A 77 -7.16 6.49 7.08
CA MET A 77 -6.02 6.14 6.21
C MET A 77 -5.63 7.31 5.29
N LYS A 78 -4.31 7.51 5.07
CA LYS A 78 -3.83 8.25 3.89
C LYS A 78 -3.97 7.32 2.70
N HIS A 79 -4.79 7.71 1.73
CA HIS A 79 -4.65 7.16 0.39
C HIS A 79 -3.34 7.74 -0.17
N ALA A 80 -2.29 6.91 -0.26
CA ALA A 80 -1.01 7.27 -0.85
C ALA A 80 -0.75 6.27 -1.97
N HIS A 81 -1.19 6.64 -3.18
CA HIS A 81 -0.92 5.91 -4.42
C HIS A 81 -0.49 6.92 -5.47
#